data_AF-A0A1H1YML4-F1
#
_entry.id   AF-A0A1H1YML4-F1
#
_cell.length_a   1.000
_cell.length_b   1.000
_cell.length_c   1.000
_cell.angle_alpha   90.00
_cell.angle_beta   90.00
_cell.angle_gamma   90.00
#
_symmetry.space_group_name_H-M   'P 1'
#
loop_
_entity.id
_entity.type
_entity.pdbx_description
1 polymer ?
#
loop_
_entity_poly.entity_id
_entity_poly.type
_entity_poly.pdbx_seq_one_letter_code
_entity_poly.pdbx_strand_id
1 'polypeptide(L)'
;MLGITTSRVQQAQTVQRFLSEGITDFVDRGGRRWTIGSYAEMAGRTTVNRAFNDAGVWRMQQSGISLVTVVRGLDSREKCAQWAGRILSTDGTYQLPHTTGMGTVTVVVAGTVDGARNTGWNHPNCRFRLVAFLPGLTVPQADTTYDPAAERERAEQRRLEREIRAAKRKEAVAMDDVQRAKARAKVGGAQAQMRGFIQETGRHRQSYREQLHFADGRGGRAAGGEAFTARPHRPLIAADRVSARNLDDVREAQRGAQSVPQGAYPRAHELATGDRLARAGINVQWRVEDFTPGVKNPDVTIAGHIWDFKSPEGGGKNTISNQFSRAKEQGVQRIVIDLARSPLDATAALAESRRRLAGGDWFTEVIFIDQAGTVTWLTKE
;
A
#
# COMPACT_ATOMS: atom_id res chain seq x y z
N MET A 1 -7.83 -6.79 4.92
CA MET A 1 -7.27 -5.44 5.17
C MET A 1 -6.56 -4.99 3.92
N LEU A 2 -7.14 -4.00 3.23
CA LEU A 2 -6.46 -3.29 2.15
C LEU A 2 -5.48 -2.29 2.75
N GLY A 3 -4.22 -2.37 2.33
CA GLY A 3 -3.34 -1.20 2.26
C GLY A 3 -2.47 -0.90 3.47
N ILE A 4 -1.23 -1.41 3.47
CA ILE A 4 -0.05 -0.59 3.81
C ILE A 4 1.11 -0.96 2.87
N THR A 5 0.86 -1.03 1.56
CA THR A 5 1.93 -0.71 0.61
C THR A 5 1.98 0.81 0.55
N THR A 6 3.14 1.41 0.82
CA THR A 6 3.28 2.87 0.68
C THR A 6 2.78 3.29 -0.70
N SER A 7 2.12 4.45 -0.81
CA SER A 7 1.53 4.94 -2.08
C SER A 7 2.54 4.90 -3.25
N ARG A 8 3.84 5.04 -2.96
CA ARG A 8 4.93 4.95 -3.93
C ARG A 8 5.15 3.53 -4.47
N VAL A 9 5.04 2.51 -3.62
CA VAL A 9 5.20 1.10 -4.03
C VAL A 9 4.06 0.68 -4.96
N GLN A 10 2.81 1.05 -4.63
CA GLN A 10 1.66 0.78 -5.52
C GLN A 10 1.77 1.52 -6.86
N GLN A 11 2.23 2.77 -6.81
CA GLN A 11 2.46 3.55 -8.03
C GLN A 11 3.54 2.89 -8.88
N ALA A 12 4.67 2.48 -8.29
CA ALA A 12 5.74 1.81 -9.00
C ALA A 12 5.28 0.50 -9.64
N GLN A 13 4.51 -0.33 -8.93
CA GLN A 13 3.93 -1.56 -9.47
C GLN A 13 2.99 -1.30 -10.65
N THR A 14 2.13 -0.30 -10.53
CA THR A 14 1.20 0.10 -11.59
C THR A 14 1.96 0.56 -12.84
N VAL A 15 3.02 1.35 -12.65
CA VAL A 15 3.91 1.79 -13.74
C VAL A 15 4.60 0.62 -14.41
N GLN A 16 5.15 -0.33 -13.63
CA GLN A 16 5.80 -1.51 -14.19
C GLN A 16 4.85 -2.38 -15.00
N ARG A 17 3.59 -2.54 -14.53
CA ARG A 17 2.57 -3.26 -15.28
C ARG A 17 2.33 -2.64 -16.66
N PHE A 18 2.05 -1.33 -16.71
CA PHE A 18 1.80 -0.67 -17.99
C PHE A 18 3.02 -0.73 -18.92
N LEU A 19 4.24 -0.62 -18.37
CA LEU A 19 5.46 -0.80 -19.16
C LEU A 19 5.60 -2.22 -19.71
N SER A 20 5.22 -3.25 -18.95
CA SER A 20 5.22 -4.64 -19.43
C SER A 20 4.22 -4.87 -20.57
N GLU A 21 3.13 -4.10 -20.59
CA GLU A 21 2.13 -4.10 -21.66
C GLU A 21 2.56 -3.19 -22.85
N GLY A 22 3.76 -2.60 -22.80
CA GLY A 22 4.29 -1.71 -23.85
C GLY A 22 3.76 -0.27 -23.80
N ILE A 23 2.98 0.09 -22.78
CA ILE A 23 2.34 1.41 -22.65
C ILE A 23 3.27 2.35 -21.88
N THR A 24 3.92 3.27 -22.58
CA THR A 24 4.85 4.26 -22.01
C THR A 24 4.21 5.62 -21.75
N ASP A 25 3.34 6.05 -22.67
CA ASP A 25 2.63 7.32 -22.62
C ASP A 25 1.32 7.23 -23.41
N PHE A 26 0.41 8.15 -23.12
CA PHE A 26 -0.84 8.28 -23.86
C PHE A 26 -1.31 9.74 -23.85
N VAL A 27 -2.26 10.04 -24.74
CA VAL A 27 -2.93 11.33 -24.80
C VAL A 27 -4.35 11.15 -24.24
N ASP A 28 -4.71 11.97 -23.26
CA ASP A 28 -6.06 11.92 -22.71
C ASP A 28 -7.08 12.62 -23.62
N ARG A 29 -8.38 12.47 -23.31
CA ARG A 29 -9.47 13.12 -24.05
C ARG A 29 -9.34 14.66 -24.12
N GLY A 30 -8.63 15.27 -23.17
CA GLY A 30 -8.37 16.71 -23.14
C GLY A 30 -7.12 17.13 -23.92
N GLY A 31 -6.52 16.22 -24.71
CA GLY A 31 -5.33 16.49 -25.51
C GLY A 31 -4.03 16.55 -24.70
N ARG A 32 -4.04 16.17 -23.42
CA ARG A 32 -2.86 16.24 -22.56
C ARG A 32 -2.06 14.95 -22.71
N ARG A 33 -0.76 15.09 -22.96
CA ARG A 33 0.18 13.97 -22.98
C ARG A 33 0.59 13.58 -21.56
N TRP A 34 0.44 12.31 -21.24
CA TRP A 34 0.80 11.72 -19.95
C TRP A 34 1.88 10.68 -20.11
N THR A 35 2.97 10.80 -19.34
CA THR A 35 3.83 9.64 -19.08
C THR A 35 3.16 8.75 -18.05
N ILE A 36 3.34 7.45 -18.17
CA ILE A 36 2.59 6.50 -17.34
C ILE A 36 2.86 6.67 -15.84
N GLY A 37 4.09 7.02 -15.48
CA GLY A 37 4.48 7.33 -14.11
C GLY A 37 3.76 8.54 -13.52
N SER A 38 3.66 9.60 -14.32
CA SER A 38 2.95 10.83 -13.92
C SER A 38 1.44 10.60 -13.80
N TYR A 39 0.88 9.78 -14.69
CA TYR A 39 -0.54 9.40 -14.64
C TYR A 39 -0.84 8.52 -13.43
N ALA A 40 -0.06 7.47 -13.19
CA ALA A 40 -0.24 6.57 -12.06
C ALA A 40 -0.18 7.33 -10.72
N GLU A 41 0.71 8.33 -10.58
CA GLU A 41 0.73 9.18 -9.40
C GLU A 41 -0.58 9.97 -9.23
N MET A 42 -0.99 10.66 -10.29
CA MET A 42 -2.17 11.50 -10.29
C MET A 42 -3.43 10.69 -9.99
N ALA A 43 -3.61 9.57 -10.69
CA ALA A 43 -4.75 8.67 -10.54
C ALA A 43 -4.78 8.04 -9.14
N GLY A 44 -3.64 7.55 -8.66
CA GLY A 44 -3.52 6.96 -7.32
C GLY A 44 -3.86 7.95 -6.21
N ARG A 45 -3.26 9.15 -6.22
CA ARG A 45 -3.54 10.19 -5.23
C ARG A 45 -5.00 10.64 -5.25
N THR A 46 -5.57 10.78 -6.45
CA THR A 46 -6.98 11.18 -6.61
C THR A 46 -7.93 10.11 -6.08
N THR A 47 -7.68 8.85 -6.40
CA THR A 47 -8.51 7.71 -5.96
C THR A 47 -8.49 7.57 -4.44
N VAL A 48 -7.30 7.61 -3.83
CA VAL A 48 -7.16 7.54 -2.37
C VAL A 48 -7.87 8.70 -1.68
N ASN A 49 -7.71 9.93 -2.19
CA ASN A 49 -8.37 11.10 -1.58
C ASN A 49 -9.90 11.02 -1.68
N ARG A 50 -10.43 10.59 -2.82
CA ARG A 50 -11.87 10.41 -3.02
C ARG A 50 -12.41 9.32 -2.11
N ALA A 51 -11.81 8.14 -2.11
CA ALA A 51 -12.20 7.03 -1.25
C ALA A 51 -12.16 7.40 0.24
N PHE A 52 -11.15 8.16 0.67
CA PHE A 52 -11.07 8.65 2.06
C PHE A 52 -12.24 9.59 2.40
N ASN A 53 -12.55 10.56 1.54
CA ASN A 53 -13.68 11.46 1.75
C ASN A 53 -15.01 10.71 1.73
N ASP A 54 -15.19 9.77 0.80
CA ASP A 54 -16.42 8.97 0.65
C ASP A 54 -16.64 8.06 1.87
N ALA A 55 -15.58 7.39 2.35
CA ALA A 55 -15.63 6.56 3.55
C ALA A 55 -15.90 7.40 4.81
N GLY A 56 -15.35 8.62 4.87
CA GLY A 56 -15.64 9.58 5.93
C GLY A 56 -17.11 9.96 5.95
N VAL A 57 -17.66 10.37 4.81
CA VAL A 57 -19.08 10.70 4.65
C VAL A 57 -19.97 9.52 5.03
N TRP A 58 -19.66 8.31 4.54
CA TRP A 58 -20.43 7.12 4.86
C TRP A 58 -20.46 6.85 6.37
N ARG A 59 -19.31 6.95 7.06
CA ARG A 59 -19.24 6.77 8.52
C ARG A 59 -20.03 7.84 9.28
N MET A 60 -19.98 9.08 8.82
CA MET A 60 -20.73 10.19 9.41
C MET A 60 -22.24 9.93 9.30
N GLN A 61 -22.71 9.50 8.13
CA GLN A 61 -24.12 9.13 7.90
C GLN A 61 -24.58 7.98 8.80
N GLN A 62 -23.76 6.94 8.98
CA GLN A 62 -24.07 5.85 9.92
C GLN A 62 -24.21 6.32 11.38
N SER A 63 -23.59 7.45 11.72
CA SER A 63 -23.67 8.06 13.04
C SER A 63 -24.78 9.13 13.14
N GLY A 64 -25.64 9.24 12.13
CA GLY A 64 -26.69 10.27 12.05
C GLY A 64 -26.18 11.68 11.78
N ILE A 65 -24.91 11.85 11.39
CA ILE A 65 -24.31 13.15 11.06
C ILE A 65 -24.47 13.38 9.55
N SER A 66 -25.36 14.29 9.18
CA SER A 66 -25.64 14.63 7.78
C SER A 66 -24.91 15.88 7.27
N LEU A 67 -24.30 16.67 8.16
CA LEU A 67 -23.57 17.90 7.82
C LEU A 67 -22.06 17.71 7.86
N VAL A 68 -21.39 18.29 6.87
CA VAL A 68 -19.93 18.30 6.76
C VAL A 68 -19.43 19.71 6.46
N THR A 69 -18.22 20.02 6.92
CA THR A 69 -17.48 21.23 6.54
C THR A 69 -16.28 20.86 5.68
N VAL A 70 -15.98 21.73 4.72
CA VAL A 70 -14.90 21.54 3.76
C VAL A 70 -13.62 22.18 4.28
N VAL A 71 -12.64 21.34 4.62
CA VAL A 71 -11.32 21.76 5.07
C VAL A 71 -10.36 21.83 3.88
N ARG A 72 -9.73 22.99 3.68
CA ARG A 72 -8.83 23.24 2.55
C ARG A 72 -7.39 22.80 2.84
N GLY A 73 -6.64 22.56 1.78
CA GLY A 73 -5.17 22.51 1.84
C GLY A 73 -4.56 23.85 1.43
N LEU A 74 -3.35 24.15 1.91
CA LEU A 74 -2.68 25.45 1.67
C LEU A 74 -2.58 25.86 0.19
N ASP A 75 -2.40 24.91 -0.72
CA ASP A 75 -2.12 25.18 -2.14
C ASP A 75 -3.35 24.98 -3.07
N SER A 76 -4.56 25.17 -2.53
CA SER A 76 -5.86 24.98 -3.20
C SER A 76 -5.96 25.59 -4.60
N ARG A 77 -6.71 24.94 -5.51
CA ARG A 77 -7.16 25.58 -6.76
C ARG A 77 -8.41 26.41 -6.51
N GLU A 78 -8.58 27.47 -7.30
CA GLU A 78 -9.74 28.38 -7.26
C GLU A 78 -11.09 27.64 -7.20
N LYS A 79 -11.34 26.69 -8.10
CA LYS A 79 -12.60 25.92 -8.19
C LYS A 79 -12.95 25.13 -6.92
N CYS A 80 -11.94 24.69 -6.15
CA CYS A 80 -12.18 24.03 -4.87
C CYS A 80 -12.21 25.03 -3.71
N ALA A 81 -11.45 26.12 -3.80
CA ALA A 81 -11.36 27.12 -2.76
C ALA A 81 -12.71 27.81 -2.49
N GLN A 82 -13.57 27.96 -3.51
CA GLN A 82 -14.93 28.51 -3.32
C GLN A 82 -15.77 27.75 -2.27
N TRP A 83 -15.48 26.47 -2.05
CA TRP A 83 -16.19 25.62 -1.09
C TRP A 83 -15.51 25.59 0.29
N ALA A 84 -14.31 26.15 0.45
CA ALA A 84 -13.58 26.13 1.72
C ALA A 84 -14.40 26.79 2.84
N GLY A 85 -14.47 26.15 4.01
CA GLY A 85 -15.21 26.62 5.18
C GLY A 85 -16.74 26.60 5.06
N ARG A 86 -17.29 26.32 3.87
CA ARG A 86 -18.72 26.16 3.69
C ARG A 86 -19.21 24.85 4.31
N ILE A 87 -20.44 24.88 4.79
CA ILE A 87 -21.14 23.70 5.32
C ILE A 87 -21.95 23.09 4.18
N LEU A 88 -21.77 21.79 3.98
CA LEU A 88 -22.47 21.00 2.97
C LEU A 88 -23.31 19.92 3.64
N SER A 89 -24.46 19.64 3.06
CA SER A 89 -25.29 18.49 3.44
C SER A 89 -24.89 17.26 2.61
N THR A 90 -24.94 16.09 3.23
CA THR A 90 -24.64 14.80 2.58
C THR A 90 -25.90 14.08 2.09
N ASP A 91 -27.07 14.43 2.64
CA ASP A 91 -28.36 13.78 2.38
C ASP A 91 -29.45 14.78 1.90
N GLY A 92 -29.15 16.08 1.88
CA GLY A 92 -30.09 17.14 1.53
C GLY A 92 -30.98 17.62 2.69
N THR A 93 -30.66 17.24 3.93
CA THR A 93 -31.37 17.72 5.13
C THR A 93 -30.75 19.03 5.64
N TYR A 94 -31.59 20.02 6.01
CA TYR A 94 -31.15 21.39 6.32
C TYR A 94 -31.56 21.92 7.71
N GLN A 95 -32.37 21.17 8.47
CA GLN A 95 -32.80 21.56 9.82
C GLN A 95 -32.46 20.45 10.80
N LEU A 96 -31.61 20.77 11.79
CA LEU A 96 -31.16 19.86 12.83
C LEU A 96 -31.18 20.56 14.20
N PRO A 97 -31.51 19.86 15.29
CA PRO A 97 -31.43 20.43 16.64
C PRO A 97 -29.98 20.73 17.03
N HIS A 98 -29.78 21.68 17.95
CA HIS A 98 -28.46 21.97 18.50
C HIS A 98 -27.92 20.73 19.24
N THR A 99 -26.65 20.38 19.02
CA THR A 99 -26.07 19.14 19.57
C THR A 99 -25.87 19.17 21.10
N THR A 100 -25.77 20.34 21.73
CA THR A 100 -25.43 20.49 23.16
C THR A 100 -26.32 21.48 23.92
N GLY A 101 -27.17 22.27 23.26
CA GLY A 101 -28.03 23.28 23.89
C GLY A 101 -29.52 22.97 23.76
N MET A 102 -30.36 23.55 24.62
CA MET A 102 -31.83 23.41 24.57
C MET A 102 -32.50 24.34 23.53
N GLY A 103 -31.96 24.39 22.31
CA GLY A 103 -32.48 25.24 21.25
C GLY A 103 -32.22 24.68 19.85
N THR A 104 -32.81 25.30 18.82
CA THR A 104 -32.53 25.00 17.41
C THR A 104 -31.50 25.99 16.87
N VAL A 105 -30.42 25.49 16.26
CA VAL A 105 -29.44 26.35 15.55
C VAL A 105 -29.76 26.33 14.07
N THR A 106 -30.00 27.50 13.49
CA THR A 106 -30.14 27.63 12.04
C THR A 106 -28.77 27.54 11.39
N VAL A 107 -28.51 26.46 10.66
CA VAL A 107 -27.27 26.26 9.91
C VAL A 107 -27.48 26.68 8.46
N VAL A 108 -26.67 27.62 7.97
CA VAL A 108 -26.68 27.99 6.55
C VAL A 108 -25.88 26.95 5.76
N VAL A 109 -26.60 26.10 5.04
CA VAL A 109 -26.00 25.08 4.19
C VAL A 109 -25.82 25.64 2.78
N ALA A 110 -24.60 25.55 2.25
CA ALA A 110 -24.25 26.09 0.93
C ALA A 110 -24.69 25.19 -0.24
N GLY A 111 -25.06 23.95 0.05
CA GLY A 111 -25.50 22.96 -0.95
C GLY A 111 -25.19 21.53 -0.50
N THR A 112 -25.26 20.59 -1.43
CA THR A 112 -24.91 19.18 -1.18
C THR A 112 -23.47 18.86 -1.57
N VAL A 113 -22.90 17.81 -0.98
CA VAL A 113 -21.58 17.30 -1.40
C VAL A 113 -21.55 16.94 -2.88
N ASP A 114 -22.62 16.33 -3.41
CA ASP A 114 -22.72 15.99 -4.83
C ASP A 114 -22.90 17.23 -5.72
N GLY A 115 -23.65 18.23 -5.25
CA GLY A 115 -23.72 19.54 -5.91
C GLY A 115 -22.33 20.19 -6.02
N ALA A 116 -21.54 20.16 -4.95
CA ALA A 116 -20.17 20.65 -4.97
C ALA A 116 -19.31 19.88 -5.99
N ARG A 117 -19.39 18.54 -6.02
CA ARG A 117 -18.67 17.71 -7.01
C ARG A 117 -19.02 18.08 -8.45
N ASN A 118 -20.29 18.33 -8.74
CA ASN A 118 -20.75 18.71 -10.08
C ASN A 118 -20.19 20.06 -10.54
N THR A 119 -19.89 20.98 -9.61
CA THR A 119 -19.21 22.25 -9.92
C THR A 119 -17.69 22.14 -10.06
N GLY A 120 -17.11 20.95 -9.91
CA GLY A 120 -15.68 20.69 -10.04
C GLY A 120 -14.90 20.62 -8.72
N TRP A 121 -15.59 20.52 -7.57
CA TRP A 121 -14.96 20.19 -6.30
C TRP A 121 -14.44 18.74 -6.28
N ASN A 122 -13.39 18.46 -5.51
CA ASN A 122 -12.72 17.15 -5.45
C ASN A 122 -12.19 16.64 -6.83
N HIS A 123 -11.63 17.57 -7.60
CA HIS A 123 -10.97 17.32 -8.88
C HIS A 123 -9.68 16.49 -8.72
N PRO A 124 -9.04 16.02 -9.82
CA PRO A 124 -7.77 15.32 -9.73
C PRO A 124 -6.69 16.09 -8.97
N ASN A 125 -5.94 15.40 -8.12
CA ASN A 125 -4.96 15.97 -7.18
C ASN A 125 -5.52 17.00 -6.17
N CYS A 126 -6.83 17.06 -5.96
CA CYS A 126 -7.42 17.84 -4.87
C CYS A 126 -6.91 17.33 -3.51
N ARG A 127 -6.75 18.25 -2.55
CA ARG A 127 -6.28 17.96 -1.18
C ARG A 127 -7.30 18.31 -0.11
N PHE A 128 -8.52 18.66 -0.53
CA PHE A 128 -9.60 19.02 0.37
C PHE A 128 -10.14 17.77 1.06
N ARG A 129 -10.53 17.96 2.32
CA ARG A 129 -11.13 16.92 3.15
C ARG A 129 -12.49 17.36 3.64
N LEU A 130 -13.37 16.38 3.83
CA LEU A 130 -14.64 16.59 4.52
C LEU A 130 -14.48 16.19 5.98
N VAL A 131 -14.95 17.05 6.87
CA VAL A 131 -14.97 16.82 8.32
C VAL A 131 -16.40 16.98 8.80
N ALA A 132 -16.79 16.21 9.81
CA ALA A 132 -18.10 16.31 10.43
C ALA A 132 -18.36 17.75 10.91
N PHE A 133 -19.55 18.26 10.62
CA PHE A 133 -20.04 19.50 11.21
C PHE A 133 -21.13 19.18 12.21
N LEU A 134 -20.84 19.45 13.49
CA LEU A 134 -21.77 19.31 14.60
C LEU A 134 -22.27 20.70 15.02
N PRO A 135 -23.57 21.01 14.85
CA PRO A 135 -24.14 22.31 15.20
C PRO A 135 -23.85 22.71 16.65
N GLY A 136 -23.13 23.82 16.82
CA GLY A 136 -22.77 24.37 18.12
C GLY A 136 -21.50 23.78 18.76
N LEU A 137 -20.82 22.83 18.11
CA LEU A 137 -19.53 22.30 18.58
C LEU A 137 -18.41 22.52 17.55
N THR A 138 -18.70 22.35 16.26
CA THR A 138 -17.69 22.49 15.21
C THR A 138 -17.54 23.95 14.80
N VAL A 139 -16.32 24.47 14.89
CA VAL A 139 -15.93 25.76 14.31
C VAL A 139 -15.36 25.49 12.92
N PRO A 140 -16.01 25.92 11.83
CA PRO A 140 -15.46 25.78 10.48
C PRO A 140 -14.11 26.47 10.34
N GLN A 141 -13.30 26.01 9.39
CA GLN A 141 -12.01 26.64 9.10
C GLN A 141 -12.22 28.12 8.74
N ALA A 142 -11.57 29.02 9.49
CA ALA A 142 -11.66 30.47 9.26
C ALA A 142 -10.85 30.93 8.03
N ASP A 143 -9.72 30.28 7.75
CA ASP A 143 -8.91 30.58 6.56
C ASP A 143 -9.51 29.93 5.30
N THR A 144 -10.46 30.63 4.69
CA THR A 144 -11.14 30.21 3.44
C THR A 144 -10.60 30.92 2.20
N THR A 145 -9.66 31.87 2.36
CA THR A 145 -9.22 32.74 1.26
C THR A 145 -8.38 31.96 0.25
N TYR A 146 -8.77 32.04 -1.02
CA TYR A 146 -7.98 31.49 -2.12
C TYR A 146 -6.69 32.29 -2.28
N ASP A 147 -5.55 31.58 -2.33
CA ASP A 147 -4.25 32.18 -2.58
C ASP A 147 -3.80 31.87 -4.03
N PRO A 148 -3.90 32.82 -4.97
CA PRO A 148 -3.45 32.63 -6.33
C PRO A 148 -1.92 32.52 -6.46
N ALA A 149 -1.14 33.05 -5.51
CA ALA A 149 0.31 32.89 -5.52
C ALA A 149 0.68 31.42 -5.27
N ALA A 150 0.08 30.78 -4.26
CA ALA A 150 0.32 29.37 -3.96
C ALA A 150 -0.03 28.42 -5.12
N GLU A 151 -1.08 28.71 -5.90
CA GLU A 151 -1.40 27.93 -7.12
C GLU A 151 -0.33 28.13 -8.21
N ARG A 152 0.09 29.38 -8.47
CA ARG A 152 1.12 29.70 -9.46
C ARG A 152 2.46 29.07 -9.10
N GLU A 153 2.89 29.18 -7.86
CA GLU A 153 4.13 28.55 -7.37
C GLU A 153 4.10 27.03 -7.51
N ARG A 154 2.94 26.40 -7.23
CA ARG A 154 2.80 24.97 -7.45
C ARG A 154 2.95 24.63 -8.93
N ALA A 155 2.32 25.38 -9.82
CA ALA A 155 2.43 25.17 -11.26
C ALA A 155 3.88 25.31 -11.73
N GLU A 156 4.59 26.29 -11.16
CA GLU A 156 5.99 26.56 -11.43
C GLU A 156 6.92 25.43 -10.99
N GLN A 157 6.74 24.94 -9.76
CA GLN A 157 7.45 23.78 -9.25
C GLN A 157 7.29 22.57 -10.20
N ARG A 158 6.08 22.33 -10.73
CA ARG A 158 5.81 21.24 -11.67
C ARG A 158 6.46 21.47 -13.04
N ARG A 159 6.62 22.73 -13.47
CA ARG A 159 7.33 23.08 -14.71
C ARG A 159 8.81 22.72 -14.59
N LEU A 160 9.46 23.15 -13.50
CA LEU A 160 10.87 22.86 -13.23
C LEU A 160 11.13 21.35 -13.10
N GLU A 161 10.25 20.59 -12.44
CA GLU A 161 10.35 19.13 -12.38
C GLU A 161 10.28 18.47 -13.78
N ARG A 162 9.40 18.97 -14.67
CA ARG A 162 9.32 18.48 -16.06
C ARG A 162 10.58 18.82 -16.84
N GLU A 163 11.14 19.99 -16.64
CA GLU A 163 12.38 20.43 -17.29
C GLU A 163 13.58 19.58 -16.87
N ILE A 164 13.74 19.32 -15.57
CA ILE A 164 14.79 18.43 -15.05
C ILE A 164 14.67 17.03 -15.68
N ARG A 165 13.45 16.49 -15.76
CA ARG A 165 13.22 15.18 -16.43
C ARG A 165 13.52 15.23 -17.92
N ALA A 166 13.16 16.30 -18.62
CA ALA A 166 13.47 16.46 -20.03
C ALA A 166 14.98 16.51 -20.28
N ALA A 167 15.74 17.21 -19.42
CA ALA A 167 17.19 17.24 -19.49
C ALA A 167 17.82 15.86 -19.20
N LYS A 168 17.35 15.16 -18.16
CA LYS A 168 17.79 13.78 -17.84
C LYS A 168 17.49 12.80 -18.96
N ARG A 169 16.34 12.91 -19.65
CA ARG A 169 16.04 12.08 -20.82
C ARG A 169 17.05 12.31 -21.94
N LYS A 170 17.39 13.57 -22.22
CA LYS A 170 18.42 13.92 -23.22
C LYS A 170 19.79 13.37 -22.86
N GLU A 171 20.14 13.38 -21.57
CA GLU A 171 21.39 12.77 -21.08
C GLU A 171 21.39 11.25 -21.25
N ALA A 172 20.27 10.59 -20.95
CA ALA A 172 20.15 9.13 -21.06
C ALA A 172 20.30 8.62 -22.50
N VAL A 173 19.78 9.37 -23.48
CA VAL A 173 19.79 9.02 -24.92
C VAL A 173 20.97 9.60 -25.70
N ALA A 174 21.87 10.34 -25.07
CA ALA A 174 23.04 10.92 -25.73
C ALA A 174 23.91 9.83 -26.36
N MET A 175 24.32 10.06 -27.61
CA MET A 175 25.09 9.08 -28.40
C MET A 175 26.60 9.22 -28.18
N ASP A 176 27.06 10.44 -27.89
CA ASP A 176 28.46 10.76 -27.64
C ASP A 176 28.65 11.48 -26.29
N ASP A 177 29.90 11.56 -25.83
CA ASP A 177 30.22 12.13 -24.52
C ASP A 177 30.10 13.66 -24.47
N VAL A 178 30.20 14.35 -25.62
CA VAL A 178 30.03 15.80 -25.72
C VAL A 178 28.55 16.17 -25.49
N GLN A 179 27.65 15.46 -26.16
CA GLN A 179 26.20 15.56 -25.98
C GLN A 179 25.79 15.19 -24.56
N ARG A 180 26.38 14.14 -24.00
CA ARG A 180 26.15 13.72 -22.61
C ARG A 180 26.56 14.81 -21.63
N ALA A 181 27.76 15.38 -21.78
CA ALA A 181 28.25 16.48 -20.94
C ALA A 181 27.34 17.72 -21.02
N LYS A 182 26.91 18.10 -22.23
CA LYS A 182 25.97 19.21 -22.44
C LYS A 182 24.61 18.96 -21.77
N ALA A 183 24.09 17.74 -21.85
CA ALA A 183 22.84 17.37 -21.20
C ALA A 183 22.97 17.37 -19.68
N ARG A 184 24.08 16.85 -19.13
CA ARG A 184 24.39 16.87 -17.69
C ARG A 184 24.51 18.29 -17.14
N ALA A 185 25.14 19.21 -17.89
CA ALA A 185 25.18 20.64 -17.53
C ALA A 185 23.77 21.25 -17.45
N LYS A 186 22.87 20.90 -18.38
CA LYS A 186 21.47 21.34 -18.34
C LYS A 186 20.70 20.77 -17.14
N VAL A 187 20.96 19.51 -16.76
CA VAL A 187 20.38 18.92 -15.54
C VAL A 187 20.84 19.72 -14.31
N GLY A 188 22.13 20.03 -14.21
CA GLY A 188 22.69 20.85 -13.13
C GLY A 188 22.05 22.24 -13.04
N GLY A 189 21.89 22.92 -14.19
CA GLY A 189 21.24 24.23 -14.27
C GLY A 189 19.77 24.21 -13.84
N ALA A 190 18.97 23.26 -14.35
CA ALA A 190 17.57 23.13 -13.97
C ALA A 190 17.39 22.74 -12.49
N GLN A 191 18.28 21.91 -11.95
CA GLN A 191 18.29 21.61 -10.52
C GLN A 191 18.69 22.80 -9.66
N ALA A 192 19.56 23.69 -10.15
CA ALA A 192 19.91 24.94 -9.48
C ALA A 192 18.71 25.89 -9.44
N GLN A 193 18.00 26.05 -10.55
CA GLN A 193 16.74 26.82 -10.60
C GLN A 193 15.70 26.27 -9.60
N MET A 194 15.53 24.93 -9.54
CA MET A 194 14.65 24.32 -8.54
C MET A 194 15.10 24.63 -7.10
N ARG A 195 16.40 24.61 -6.80
CA ARG A 195 16.89 24.98 -5.46
C ARG A 195 16.59 26.44 -5.12
N GLY A 196 16.85 27.36 -6.06
CA GLY A 196 16.56 28.78 -5.88
C GLY A 196 15.06 29.04 -5.66
N PHE A 197 14.21 28.47 -6.51
CA PHE A 197 12.75 28.60 -6.39
C PHE A 197 12.22 28.08 -5.04
N ILE A 198 12.76 26.97 -4.55
CA ILE A 198 12.37 26.38 -3.26
C ILE A 198 12.83 27.24 -2.09
N GLN A 199 14.02 27.85 -2.20
CA GLN A 199 14.54 28.78 -1.19
C GLN A 199 13.70 30.06 -1.12
N GLU A 200 13.26 30.59 -2.27
CA GLU A 200 12.43 31.78 -2.36
C GLU A 200 11.01 31.57 -1.83
N THR A 201 10.38 30.44 -2.18
CA THR A 201 8.96 30.18 -1.87
C THR A 201 8.74 29.38 -0.58
N GLY A 202 9.80 28.80 0.01
CA GLY A 202 9.70 27.91 1.18
C GLY A 202 8.98 26.57 0.90
N ARG A 203 8.68 26.25 -0.36
CA ARG A 203 7.95 25.03 -0.73
C ARG A 203 8.79 23.77 -0.54
N HIS A 204 8.13 22.65 -0.26
CA HIS A 204 8.84 21.38 -0.11
C HIS A 204 9.23 20.76 -1.47
N ARG A 205 10.53 20.50 -1.69
CA ARG A 205 11.05 19.81 -2.88
C ARG A 205 10.82 18.31 -2.82
N GLN A 206 10.34 17.71 -3.90
CA GLN A 206 10.11 16.27 -4.00
C GLN A 206 11.05 15.66 -5.04
N SER A 207 12.30 15.42 -4.66
CA SER A 207 13.39 14.97 -5.54
C SER A 207 13.09 13.68 -6.32
N TYR A 208 12.28 12.77 -5.77
CA TYR A 208 11.86 11.54 -6.46
C TYR A 208 11.08 11.83 -7.74
N ARG A 209 10.31 12.93 -7.80
CA ARG A 209 9.52 13.30 -8.99
C ARG A 209 10.38 13.72 -10.18
N GLU A 210 11.61 14.11 -9.91
CA GLU A 210 12.59 14.53 -10.92
C GLU A 210 13.30 13.34 -11.56
N GLN A 211 13.05 12.11 -11.10
CA GLN A 211 13.73 10.91 -11.59
C GLN A 211 13.00 10.29 -12.77
N LEU A 212 13.75 9.71 -13.72
CA LEU A 212 13.17 9.05 -14.89
C LEU A 212 12.42 7.77 -14.52
N HIS A 213 12.93 6.99 -13.57
CA HIS A 213 12.22 5.80 -13.07
C HIS A 213 10.85 6.14 -12.45
N PHE A 214 10.67 7.37 -11.97
CA PHE A 214 9.38 7.82 -11.45
C PHE A 214 8.40 8.15 -12.58
N ALA A 215 8.85 8.88 -13.61
CA ALA A 215 7.96 9.39 -14.65
C ALA A 215 7.75 8.40 -15.81
N ASP A 216 8.82 7.71 -16.19
CA ASP A 216 8.91 6.85 -17.37
C ASP A 216 9.02 5.37 -16.96
N GLY A 217 9.19 5.06 -15.67
CA GLY A 217 9.30 3.71 -15.12
C GLY A 217 10.58 2.95 -15.48
N ARG A 218 11.44 3.54 -16.32
CA ARG A 218 12.74 2.99 -16.72
C ARG A 218 13.86 3.55 -15.82
N GLY A 219 14.63 2.66 -15.20
CA GLY A 219 15.85 3.00 -14.48
C GLY A 219 16.91 3.56 -15.43
N GLY A 220 17.58 4.64 -15.05
CA GLY A 220 18.78 5.09 -15.76
C GLY A 220 19.87 4.00 -15.66
N ARG A 221 20.50 3.70 -16.79
CA ARG A 221 21.63 2.76 -17.04
C ARG A 221 22.23 2.07 -15.80
N ALA A 222 22.07 0.75 -15.72
CA ALA A 222 23.03 -0.13 -15.07
C ALA A 222 24.35 -0.08 -15.85
N ALA A 223 25.46 0.07 -15.14
CA ALA A 223 26.79 -0.10 -15.70
C ALA A 223 27.12 -1.60 -15.78
N GLY A 224 27.52 -2.04 -16.98
CA GLY A 224 28.28 -3.28 -17.21
C GLY A 224 27.52 -4.61 -17.14
N GLY A 225 27.63 -5.41 -18.20
CA GLY A 225 27.48 -6.87 -18.12
C GLY A 225 26.21 -7.46 -18.73
N GLU A 226 26.36 -7.94 -19.96
CA GLU A 226 25.56 -8.97 -20.66
C GLU A 226 24.10 -8.67 -21.05
N ALA A 227 23.87 -8.82 -22.36
CA ALA A 227 22.57 -8.75 -22.99
C ALA A 227 21.66 -9.88 -22.47
N PHE A 228 20.81 -9.54 -21.50
CA PHE A 228 19.70 -10.40 -21.14
C PHE A 228 18.70 -10.38 -22.30
N THR A 229 18.71 -11.43 -23.11
CA THR A 229 17.62 -11.71 -24.03
C THR A 229 16.36 -11.82 -23.18
N ALA A 230 15.44 -10.88 -23.37
CA ALA A 230 14.20 -10.81 -22.62
C ALA A 230 13.38 -12.06 -22.93
N ARG A 231 13.43 -13.05 -22.02
CA ARG A 231 12.36 -14.03 -21.91
C ARG A 231 11.08 -13.25 -21.63
N PRO A 232 9.96 -13.54 -22.30
CA PRO A 232 8.73 -12.79 -22.12
C PRO A 232 8.27 -12.91 -20.66
N HIS A 233 8.30 -11.79 -19.93
CA HIS A 233 7.90 -11.75 -18.52
C HIS A 233 6.36 -11.76 -18.41
N ARG A 234 5.85 -12.88 -17.90
CA ARG A 234 4.49 -13.03 -17.36
C ARG A 234 4.32 -12.12 -16.12
N PRO A 235 3.15 -11.50 -15.90
CA PRO A 235 2.96 -10.58 -14.77
C PRO A 235 2.95 -11.31 -13.42
N LEU A 236 4.04 -11.23 -12.66
CA LEU A 236 4.11 -10.52 -11.36
C LEU A 236 2.92 -10.54 -10.37
N ILE A 237 2.07 -11.56 -10.21
CA ILE A 237 0.96 -11.58 -9.22
C ILE A 237 1.56 -11.47 -7.80
N ALA A 238 0.82 -11.06 -6.76
CA ALA A 238 1.33 -11.14 -5.37
C ALA A 238 1.92 -12.54 -5.01
N ALA A 239 1.45 -13.59 -5.70
CA ALA A 239 1.95 -14.95 -5.68
C ALA A 239 3.40 -15.13 -6.16
N ASP A 240 3.92 -14.19 -6.94
CA ASP A 240 5.20 -14.28 -7.65
C ASP A 240 6.34 -13.57 -6.88
N ARG A 241 6.04 -12.95 -5.73
CA ARG A 241 7.04 -12.52 -4.72
C ARG A 241 7.30 -13.60 -3.66
N VAL A 242 6.69 -14.76 -3.86
CA VAL A 242 6.73 -15.86 -2.92
C VAL A 242 7.06 -17.11 -3.72
N SER A 243 8.31 -17.56 -3.63
CA SER A 243 8.66 -18.87 -4.15
C SER A 243 7.88 -19.93 -3.38
N ALA A 244 7.39 -20.95 -4.09
CA ALA A 244 6.79 -22.12 -3.48
C ALA A 244 7.60 -23.34 -3.88
N ARG A 245 8.05 -24.09 -2.89
CA ARG A 245 8.72 -25.38 -3.08
C ARG A 245 7.86 -26.45 -2.41
N ASN A 246 7.31 -27.35 -3.22
CA ASN A 246 6.70 -28.56 -2.68
C ASN A 246 7.82 -29.49 -2.20
N LEU A 247 7.60 -30.08 -1.04
CA LEU A 247 8.46 -31.07 -0.42
C LEU A 247 7.68 -32.37 -0.40
N ASP A 248 8.22 -33.36 -1.08
CA ASP A 248 7.67 -34.70 -1.12
C ASP A 248 8.14 -35.50 0.09
N ASP A 249 7.43 -36.58 0.41
CA ASP A 249 7.87 -37.54 1.41
C ASP A 249 9.23 -38.11 1.03
N VAL A 250 10.19 -38.00 1.95
CA VAL A 250 11.52 -38.56 1.79
C VAL A 250 11.53 -40.00 2.27
N ARG A 251 12.50 -40.78 1.79
CA ARG A 251 12.69 -42.16 2.27
C ARG A 251 12.92 -42.15 3.77
N GLU A 252 12.53 -43.22 4.47
CA GLU A 252 12.63 -43.29 5.94
C GLU A 252 14.04 -42.96 6.48
N ALA A 253 15.10 -43.34 5.74
CA ALA A 253 16.50 -43.05 6.10
C ALA A 253 16.90 -41.56 5.95
N GLN A 254 16.11 -40.75 5.24
CA GLN A 254 16.32 -39.32 5.00
C GLN A 254 15.35 -38.44 5.80
N ARG A 255 14.47 -39.07 6.59
CA ARG A 255 13.45 -38.41 7.38
C ARG A 255 14.08 -37.44 8.37
N GLY A 256 13.47 -36.26 8.51
CA GLY A 256 13.86 -35.27 9.49
C GLY A 256 13.60 -35.77 10.92
N ALA A 257 14.35 -35.26 11.88
CA ALA A 257 14.17 -35.56 13.29
C ALA A 257 13.13 -34.61 13.91
N GLN A 258 12.18 -35.17 14.67
CA GLN A 258 11.36 -34.40 15.62
C GLN A 258 11.92 -34.64 17.03
N SER A 259 12.35 -33.58 17.73
CA SER A 259 12.95 -33.67 19.07
C SER A 259 12.16 -32.86 20.08
N VAL A 260 11.64 -33.54 21.12
CA VAL A 260 10.90 -32.93 22.22
C VAL A 260 11.79 -32.94 23.46
N PRO A 261 12.34 -31.80 23.92
CA PRO A 261 13.14 -31.76 25.12
C PRO A 261 12.27 -31.97 26.37
N GLN A 262 12.89 -32.47 27.45
CA GLN A 262 12.22 -32.59 28.74
C GLN A 262 11.72 -31.20 29.21
N GLY A 263 10.42 -31.07 29.46
CA GLY A 263 9.78 -29.80 29.84
C GLY A 263 9.04 -29.08 28.71
N ALA A 264 9.05 -29.61 27.48
CA ALA A 264 8.11 -29.21 26.43
C ALA A 264 6.85 -30.10 26.48
N TYR A 265 5.65 -29.51 26.36
CA TYR A 265 4.37 -30.24 26.44
C TYR A 265 3.50 -30.03 25.19
N PRO A 266 3.97 -30.45 24.01
CA PRO A 266 3.22 -30.25 22.78
C PRO A 266 1.92 -31.05 22.76
N ARG A 267 0.87 -30.47 22.16
CA ARG A 267 -0.41 -31.15 22.00
C ARG A 267 -0.32 -32.20 20.88
N ALA A 268 -1.17 -33.22 20.95
CA ALA A 268 -1.16 -34.32 19.99
C ALA A 268 -1.27 -33.88 18.51
N HIS A 269 -2.08 -32.86 18.22
CA HIS A 269 -2.21 -32.35 16.85
C HIS A 269 -0.97 -31.56 16.39
N GLU A 270 -0.23 -30.93 17.31
CA GLU A 270 0.98 -30.19 16.99
C GLU A 270 2.17 -31.15 16.81
N LEU A 271 2.20 -32.24 17.58
CA LEU A 271 3.09 -33.39 17.33
C LEU A 271 2.87 -33.96 15.93
N ALA A 272 1.61 -34.16 15.54
CA ALA A 272 1.25 -34.64 14.21
C ALA A 272 1.70 -33.68 13.08
N THR A 273 1.60 -32.35 13.29
CA THR A 273 2.17 -31.37 12.36
C THR A 273 3.69 -31.56 12.22
N GLY A 274 4.40 -31.70 13.34
CA GLY A 274 5.85 -31.93 13.30
C GLY A 274 6.24 -33.28 12.66
N ASP A 275 5.43 -34.32 12.82
CA ASP A 275 5.62 -35.63 12.16
C ASP A 275 5.53 -35.52 10.62
N ARG A 276 4.56 -34.74 10.11
CA ARG A 276 4.42 -34.45 8.67
C ARG A 276 5.62 -33.68 8.13
N LEU A 277 6.10 -32.68 8.87
CA LEU A 277 7.31 -31.95 8.49
C LEU A 277 8.55 -32.87 8.47
N ALA A 278 8.68 -33.75 9.46
CA ALA A 278 9.75 -34.75 9.51
C ALA A 278 9.73 -35.69 8.30
N ARG A 279 8.56 -36.17 7.87
CA ARG A 279 8.40 -36.99 6.65
C ARG A 279 8.79 -36.26 5.37
N ALA A 280 8.66 -34.94 5.34
CA ALA A 280 9.16 -34.09 4.27
C ALA A 280 10.67 -33.75 4.39
N GLY A 281 11.39 -34.39 5.34
CA GLY A 281 12.83 -34.19 5.55
C GLY A 281 13.19 -32.96 6.41
N ILE A 282 12.22 -32.33 7.07
CA ILE A 282 12.45 -31.13 7.89
C ILE A 282 12.70 -31.52 9.35
N ASN A 283 13.80 -31.04 9.92
CA ASN A 283 14.09 -31.20 11.34
C ASN A 283 13.28 -30.21 12.19
N VAL A 284 12.54 -30.73 13.18
CA VAL A 284 11.68 -29.96 14.09
C VAL A 284 12.21 -30.13 15.52
N GLN A 285 12.53 -29.02 16.19
CA GLN A 285 12.98 -29.03 17.58
C GLN A 285 12.00 -28.23 18.43
N TRP A 286 11.34 -28.89 19.38
CA TRP A 286 10.40 -28.22 20.29
C TRP A 286 11.13 -27.35 21.29
N ARG A 287 10.49 -26.25 21.69
CA ARG A 287 11.03 -25.36 22.71
C ARG A 287 10.42 -25.70 24.08
N VAL A 288 11.21 -25.55 25.14
CA VAL A 288 10.73 -25.67 26.52
C VAL A 288 9.79 -24.49 26.80
N GLU A 289 8.64 -24.78 27.41
CA GLU A 289 7.65 -23.76 27.75
C GLU A 289 8.12 -22.89 28.91
N ASP A 290 8.04 -21.56 28.75
CA ASP A 290 8.22 -20.61 29.84
C ASP A 290 6.85 -20.25 30.42
N PHE A 291 6.56 -20.73 31.63
CA PHE A 291 5.28 -20.51 32.30
C PHE A 291 5.17 -19.13 32.98
N THR A 292 6.13 -18.23 32.75
CA THR A 292 6.07 -16.85 33.26
C THR A 292 4.85 -16.11 32.67
N PRO A 293 3.99 -15.50 33.49
CA PRO A 293 2.81 -14.80 33.01
C PRO A 293 3.14 -13.73 31.96
N GLY A 294 2.51 -13.83 30.79
CA GLY A 294 2.69 -12.88 29.68
C GLY A 294 3.80 -13.23 28.69
N VAL A 295 4.59 -14.27 28.93
CA VAL A 295 5.58 -14.77 27.97
C VAL A 295 4.88 -15.51 26.83
N LYS A 296 5.23 -15.11 25.60
CA LYS A 296 4.75 -15.76 24.37
C LYS A 296 5.72 -16.88 24.03
N ASN A 297 5.25 -18.12 24.05
CA ASN A 297 6.02 -19.31 23.75
C ASN A 297 5.73 -19.78 22.33
N PRO A 298 6.58 -19.44 21.36
CA PRO A 298 6.49 -20.04 20.04
C PRO A 298 6.96 -21.49 20.10
N ASP A 299 6.30 -22.33 19.30
CA ASP A 299 6.24 -23.78 19.53
C ASP A 299 7.57 -24.50 19.25
N VAL A 300 8.22 -24.18 18.13
CA VAL A 300 9.37 -24.94 17.65
C VAL A 300 10.47 -24.06 17.06
N THR A 301 11.65 -24.65 16.90
CA THR A 301 12.69 -24.16 16.00
C THR A 301 12.91 -25.11 14.83
N ILE A 302 13.01 -24.54 13.63
CA ILE A 302 13.34 -25.24 12.37
C ILE A 302 14.49 -24.48 11.74
N ALA A 303 15.59 -25.18 11.43
CA ALA A 303 16.83 -24.58 10.91
C ALA A 303 17.34 -23.38 11.75
N GLY A 304 17.20 -23.45 13.08
CA GLY A 304 17.63 -22.38 14.00
C GLY A 304 16.72 -21.15 14.06
N HIS A 305 15.60 -21.15 13.33
CA HIS A 305 14.61 -20.09 13.38
C HIS A 305 13.39 -20.49 14.19
N ILE A 306 12.75 -19.52 14.85
CA ILE A 306 11.52 -19.72 15.62
C ILE A 306 10.31 -19.79 14.70
N TRP A 307 9.46 -20.80 14.91
CA TRP A 307 8.21 -21.02 14.19
C TRP A 307 7.05 -21.25 15.15
N ASP A 308 5.87 -20.91 14.68
CA ASP A 308 4.60 -21.05 15.39
C ASP A 308 3.63 -21.87 14.54
N PHE A 309 3.10 -22.94 15.10
CA PHE A 309 2.20 -23.89 14.46
C PHE A 309 0.75 -23.40 14.58
N LYS A 310 0.02 -23.47 13.47
CA LYS A 310 -1.40 -23.14 13.42
C LYS A 310 -2.16 -24.22 12.67
N SER A 311 -2.94 -24.98 13.43
CA SER A 311 -3.84 -26.02 12.92
C SER A 311 -5.30 -25.62 13.08
N PRO A 312 -5.87 -24.76 12.20
CA PRO A 312 -7.24 -24.31 12.34
C PRO A 312 -8.27 -25.43 12.14
N GLU A 313 -9.39 -25.36 12.85
CA GLU A 313 -10.53 -26.28 12.69
C GLU A 313 -11.68 -25.68 11.85
N GLY A 314 -11.76 -24.35 11.74
CA GLY A 314 -12.89 -23.66 11.12
C GLY A 314 -12.78 -23.48 9.61
N GLY A 315 -13.90 -23.63 8.88
CA GLY A 315 -14.00 -23.46 7.42
C GLY A 315 -14.32 -22.04 6.92
N GLY A 316 -14.25 -21.02 7.77
CA GLY A 316 -14.65 -19.66 7.41
C GLY A 316 -13.69 -18.97 6.43
N LYS A 317 -14.22 -18.06 5.60
CA LYS A 317 -13.44 -17.27 4.61
C LYS A 317 -12.26 -16.47 5.20
N ASN A 318 -12.28 -16.20 6.50
CA ASN A 318 -11.24 -15.44 7.21
C ASN A 318 -10.32 -16.32 8.07
N THR A 319 -10.51 -17.65 8.09
CA THR A 319 -9.77 -18.54 9.00
C THR A 319 -8.26 -18.37 8.87
N ILE A 320 -7.72 -18.43 7.64
CA ILE A 320 -6.27 -18.26 7.39
C ILE A 320 -5.80 -16.87 7.80
N SER A 321 -6.52 -15.83 7.40
CA SER A 321 -6.24 -14.44 7.80
C SER A 321 -6.08 -14.29 9.31
N ASN A 322 -6.96 -14.94 10.08
CA ASN A 322 -6.97 -14.84 11.53
C ASN A 322 -5.77 -15.56 12.16
N GLN A 323 -5.27 -16.65 11.56
CA GLN A 323 -4.06 -17.31 12.03
C GLN A 323 -2.83 -16.40 11.89
N PHE A 324 -2.69 -15.70 10.76
CA PHE A 324 -1.62 -14.72 10.57
C PHE A 324 -1.72 -13.56 11.57
N SER A 325 -2.92 -13.07 11.88
CA SER A 325 -3.09 -12.05 12.92
C SER A 325 -2.63 -12.53 14.30
N ARG A 326 -3.02 -13.76 14.69
CA ARG A 326 -2.64 -14.36 15.97
C ARG A 326 -1.13 -14.60 16.10
N ALA A 327 -0.50 -15.14 15.07
CA ALA A 327 0.95 -15.35 15.06
C ALA A 327 1.71 -14.02 15.14
N LYS A 328 1.20 -12.96 14.50
CA LYS A 328 1.76 -11.61 14.61
C LYS A 328 1.60 -11.04 16.02
N GLU A 329 0.45 -11.23 16.66
CA GLU A 329 0.26 -10.88 18.07
C GLU A 329 1.24 -11.64 18.95
N GLN A 330 1.55 -12.90 18.65
CA GLN A 330 2.55 -13.70 19.35
C GLN A 330 4.01 -13.29 19.04
N GLY A 331 4.23 -12.34 18.14
CA GLY A 331 5.55 -11.78 17.83
C GLY A 331 6.39 -12.62 16.86
N VAL A 332 5.79 -13.63 16.21
CA VAL A 332 6.51 -14.60 15.38
C VAL A 332 6.50 -14.17 13.91
N GLN A 333 7.63 -14.34 13.22
CA GLN A 333 7.80 -13.97 11.80
C GLN A 333 7.68 -15.17 10.84
N ARG A 334 7.64 -16.40 11.37
CA ARG A 334 7.52 -17.63 10.59
C ARG A 334 6.43 -18.50 11.17
N ILE A 335 5.61 -19.07 10.30
CA ILE A 335 4.38 -19.76 10.72
C ILE A 335 4.19 -21.03 9.90
N VAL A 336 3.71 -22.09 10.55
CA VAL A 336 3.25 -23.30 9.88
C VAL A 336 1.73 -23.29 9.89
N ILE A 337 1.11 -23.43 8.71
CA ILE A 337 -0.34 -23.58 8.56
C ILE A 337 -0.61 -25.04 8.19
N ASP A 338 -1.26 -25.78 9.08
CA ASP A 338 -1.63 -27.18 8.86
C ASP A 338 -3.15 -27.34 8.74
N LEU A 339 -3.61 -27.77 7.57
CA LEU A 339 -5.04 -27.94 7.28
C LEU A 339 -5.59 -29.32 7.60
N ALA A 340 -4.80 -30.23 8.17
CA ALA A 340 -5.25 -31.60 8.47
C ALA A 340 -6.58 -31.66 9.27
N ARG A 341 -6.89 -30.61 10.02
CA ARG A 341 -8.10 -30.50 10.86
C ARG A 341 -9.11 -29.48 10.34
N SER A 342 -8.87 -28.88 9.19
CA SER A 342 -9.70 -27.82 8.61
C SER A 342 -10.49 -28.32 7.40
N PRO A 343 -11.77 -27.93 7.26
CA PRO A 343 -12.57 -28.22 6.07
C PRO A 343 -12.33 -27.21 4.92
N LEU A 344 -11.33 -26.32 5.03
CA LEU A 344 -11.03 -25.34 3.99
C LEU A 344 -10.53 -25.99 2.70
N ASP A 345 -10.90 -25.43 1.55
CA ASP A 345 -10.28 -25.83 0.28
C ASP A 345 -8.77 -25.53 0.31
N ALA A 346 -7.95 -26.56 0.09
CA ALA A 346 -6.50 -26.49 0.15
C ALA A 346 -5.93 -25.44 -0.82
N THR A 347 -6.48 -25.39 -2.03
CA THR A 347 -6.04 -24.47 -3.09
C THR A 347 -6.29 -23.02 -2.69
N ALA A 348 -7.49 -22.71 -2.21
CA ALA A 348 -7.88 -21.39 -1.75
C ALA A 348 -7.10 -20.96 -0.51
N ALA A 349 -6.86 -21.89 0.43
CA ALA A 349 -6.13 -21.62 1.65
C ALA A 349 -4.62 -21.41 1.40
N LEU A 350 -4.02 -22.18 0.48
CA LEU A 350 -2.65 -21.97 0.02
C LEU A 350 -2.52 -20.61 -0.68
N ALA A 351 -3.47 -20.27 -1.57
CA ALA A 351 -3.50 -18.97 -2.23
C ALA A 351 -3.64 -17.81 -1.23
N GLU A 352 -4.44 -17.97 -0.18
CA GLU A 352 -4.54 -16.97 0.89
C GLU A 352 -3.25 -16.87 1.71
N SER A 353 -2.64 -17.99 2.09
CA SER A 353 -1.37 -18.02 2.83
C SER A 353 -0.27 -17.31 2.03
N ARG A 354 -0.20 -17.58 0.72
CA ARG A 354 0.70 -16.93 -0.21
C ARG A 354 0.45 -15.43 -0.34
N ARG A 355 -0.82 -15.01 -0.46
CA ARG A 355 -1.20 -13.58 -0.45
C ARG A 355 -0.80 -12.88 0.85
N ARG A 356 -0.92 -13.57 1.99
CA ARG A 356 -0.59 -13.01 3.31
C ARG A 356 0.91 -12.83 3.49
N LEU A 357 1.71 -13.81 3.11
CA LEU A 357 3.15 -13.70 3.09
C LEU A 357 3.63 -12.58 2.16
N ALA A 358 3.04 -12.47 0.96
CA ALA A 358 3.38 -11.43 -0.01
C ALA A 358 2.95 -10.01 0.42
N GLY A 359 1.86 -9.91 1.18
CA GLY A 359 1.15 -8.66 1.45
C GLY A 359 1.73 -7.79 2.57
N GLY A 360 2.64 -8.31 3.39
CA GLY A 360 3.23 -7.57 4.51
C GLY A 360 4.68 -7.94 4.79
N ASP A 361 5.40 -7.09 5.52
CA ASP A 361 6.84 -7.26 5.78
C ASP A 361 7.16 -7.97 7.09
N TRP A 362 6.12 -8.38 7.83
CA TRP A 362 6.28 -9.05 9.12
C TRP A 362 6.66 -10.52 8.99
N PHE A 363 6.01 -11.26 8.08
CA PHE A 363 6.28 -12.67 7.88
C PHE A 363 7.36 -12.85 6.81
N THR A 364 8.32 -13.73 7.11
CA THR A 364 9.42 -14.05 6.20
C THR A 364 9.19 -15.37 5.47
N GLU A 365 8.62 -16.35 6.16
CA GLU A 365 8.40 -17.70 5.63
C GLU A 365 7.10 -18.30 6.15
N VAL A 366 6.48 -19.14 5.32
CA VAL A 366 5.29 -19.92 5.70
C VAL A 366 5.50 -21.35 5.22
N ILE A 367 5.27 -22.33 6.08
CA ILE A 367 5.13 -23.73 5.63
C ILE A 367 3.65 -24.04 5.65
N PHE A 368 3.12 -24.52 4.52
CA PHE A 368 1.72 -24.89 4.37
C PHE A 368 1.62 -26.40 4.21
N ILE A 369 0.71 -27.03 4.96
CA ILE A 369 0.41 -28.45 4.86
C ILE A 369 -1.07 -28.60 4.51
N ASP A 370 -1.35 -29.28 3.39
CA ASP A 370 -2.73 -29.56 2.98
C ASP A 370 -3.31 -30.79 3.74
N GLN A 371 -4.59 -31.09 3.52
CA GLN A 371 -5.24 -32.24 4.16
C GLN A 371 -4.61 -33.59 3.77
N ALA A 372 -4.05 -33.70 2.57
CA ALA A 372 -3.37 -34.90 2.10
C ALA A 372 -1.98 -35.09 2.73
N GLY A 373 -1.44 -34.04 3.38
CA GLY A 373 -0.13 -34.03 4.00
C GLY A 373 0.96 -33.48 3.09
N THR A 374 0.62 -32.95 1.92
CA THR A 374 1.60 -32.28 1.02
C THR A 374 2.15 -31.05 1.72
N VAL A 375 3.48 -30.95 1.78
CA VAL A 375 4.17 -29.81 2.40
C VAL A 375 4.63 -28.84 1.32
N THR A 376 4.18 -27.58 1.40
CA THR A 376 4.63 -26.48 0.53
C THR A 376 5.37 -25.44 1.36
N TRP A 377 6.67 -25.26 1.09
CA TRP A 377 7.46 -24.19 1.68
C TRP A 377 7.32 -22.91 0.86
N LEU A 378 6.84 -21.85 1.50
CA LEU A 378 6.67 -20.53 0.92
C LEU A 378 7.74 -19.58 1.47
N THR A 379 8.60 -19.07 0.59
CA THR A 379 9.65 -18.12 0.96
C THR A 379 9.43 -16.80 0.25
N LYS A 380 9.47 -15.71 1.00
CA LYS A 380 9.39 -14.37 0.43
C LYS A 380 10.70 -14.05 -0.29
N GLU A 381 10.60 -13.67 -1.56
CA GLU A 381 11.74 -13.29 -2.42
C GLU A 381 12.18 -11.83 -2.21
#